data_AF-U2RTA7-F1
#
_entry.id   AF-U2RTA7-F1
#
_cell.length_a   1.000
_cell.length_b   1.000
_cell.length_c   1.000
_cell.angle_alpha   90.00
_cell.angle_beta   90.00
_cell.angle_gamma   90.00
#
_symmetry.space_group_name_H-M   'P 1'
#
loop_
_entity.id
_entity.type
_entity.pdbx_description
1 polymer ?
#
loop_
_entity_poly.entity_id
_entity_poly.type
_entity_poly.pdbx_seq_one_letter_code
_entity_poly.pdbx_strand_id
1 'polypeptide(L)' 'MHDPRPLVVVGSINVDITAIADRLPTPGETIGGGLLQRHAGGKGANQAAAA' A
#
# COMPACT_ATOMS: atom_id res chain seq x y z
N MET A 1 -23.31 -28.49 4.83
CA MET A 1 -22.12 -27.66 5.08
C MET A 1 -21.42 -27.53 3.74
N HIS A 2 -21.47 -26.37 3.09
CA HIS A 2 -20.83 -26.18 1.78
C HIS A 2 -19.36 -25.85 2.01
N ASP A 3 -18.46 -26.61 1.40
CA ASP A 3 -17.04 -26.31 1.35
C ASP A 3 -16.83 -25.01 0.55
N PRO A 4 -16.10 -23.99 1.05
CA PRO A 4 -15.84 -22.79 0.29
C PRO A 4 -15.17 -23.11 -1.04
N ARG A 5 -15.70 -22.54 -2.13
CA ARG A 5 -15.10 -22.68 -3.46
C ARG A 5 -13.73 -21.99 -3.47
N PRO A 6 -12.71 -22.56 -4.13
CA PRO A 6 -11.41 -21.92 -4.29
C PRO A 6 -11.52 -20.53 -4.93
N LEU A 7 -10.83 -19.54 -4.36
CA LEU A 7 -10.71 -18.17 -4.89
C LEU A 7 -9.27 -17.91 -5.32
N VAL A 8 -9.09 -17.30 -6.49
CA VAL A 8 -7.80 -16.84 -6.99
C VAL A 8 -7.87 -15.34 -7.21
N VAL A 9 -6.91 -14.61 -6.66
CA VAL A 9 -6.76 -13.17 -6.88
C VAL A 9 -5.55 -12.94 -7.78
N VAL A 10 -5.78 -12.33 -8.94
CA VAL A 10 -4.73 -11.93 -9.88
C VAL A 10 -4.62 -10.41 -9.83
N GLY A 11 -3.48 -9.89 -9.41
CA GLY A 11 -3.27 -8.45 -9.32
C GLY A 11 -1.90 -8.07 -8.82
N SER A 12 -1.71 -6.77 -8.59
CA SER A 12 -0.43 -6.22 -8.17
C SER A 12 -0.10 -6.57 -6.72
N ILE A 13 1.20 -6.74 -6.48
CA ILE A 13 1.84 -6.81 -5.17
C ILE A 13 2.91 -5.73 -5.12
N ASN A 14 2.86 -4.89 -4.10
CA ASN A 14 3.77 -3.76 -3.94
C ASN A 14 4.33 -3.71 -2.51
N VAL A 15 5.41 -2.94 -2.37
CA VAL A 15 5.80 -2.33 -1.10
C VAL A 15 5.40 -0.87 -1.18
N ASP A 16 4.47 -0.45 -0.34
CA ASP A 16 4.05 0.95 -0.27
C ASP A 16 5.04 1.69 0.63
N ILE A 17 5.64 2.74 0.09
CA ILE A 17 6.54 3.64 0.82
C ILE A 17 5.81 4.95 1.04
N THR A 18 5.54 5.28 2.30
CA THR A 18 4.80 6.49 2.67
C THR A 18 5.74 7.47 3.36
N ALA A 19 5.89 8.66 2.77
CA ALA A 19 6.56 9.80 3.40
C ALA A 19 5.51 10.70 4.06
N ILE A 20 5.61 10.87 5.37
CA ILE A 20 4.72 11.71 6.18
C ILE A 20 5.45 13.02 6.48
N ALA A 21 4.79 14.13 6.15
CA ALA A 21 5.26 15.49 6.43
C ALA A 21 4.06 16.36 6.83
N ASP A 22 4.32 17.47 7.53
CA ASP A 22 3.27 18.39 8.02
C ASP A 22 2.41 18.99 6.89
N ARG A 23 2.97 19.06 5.67
CA ARG A 23 2.28 19.49 4.45
C ARG A 23 2.93 18.90 3.20
N LEU A 24 2.24 19.02 2.08
CA LEU A 24 2.81 18.72 0.77
C LEU A 24 3.87 19.77 0.36
N PRO A 25 4.90 19.36 -0.41
CA PRO A 25 5.91 20.26 -0.93
C PRO A 25 5.35 21.14 -2.06
N THR A 26 5.89 22.35 -2.20
CA THR A 26 5.71 23.17 -3.40
C THR A 26 6.73 22.79 -4.49
N PRO A 27 6.51 23.15 -5.77
CA PRO A 27 7.48 22.87 -6.83
C PRO A 27 8.89 23.41 -6.49
N GLY A 28 9.90 22.54 -6.60
CA GLY A 28 11.31 22.87 -6.32
C GLY A 28 11.70 22.84 -4.83
N GLU A 29 10.76 22.63 -3.91
CA GLU A 29 11.04 22.57 -2.48
C GLU A 29 11.59 21.20 -2.05
N THR A 30 12.51 21.20 -1.08
CA THR A 30 12.92 20.00 -0.35
C THR A 30 12.39 20.08 1.09
N ILE A 31 11.57 19.13 1.51
CA ILE A 31 11.10 19.00 2.90
C ILE A 31 11.89 17.88 3.59
N GLY A 32 12.49 18.21 4.74
CA GLY A 32 13.21 17.27 5.60
C GLY A 32 12.50 17.04 6.93
N GLY A 33 13.01 16.09 7.73
CA GLY A 33 12.52 15.83 9.09
C GLY A 33 11.20 15.06 9.21
N GLY A 34 10.63 14.62 8.09
CA GLY A 34 9.44 13.75 8.07
C GLY A 34 9.72 12.30 8.48
N LEU A 35 8.66 11.49 8.52
CA LEU A 35 8.73 10.05 8.80
C LEU A 35 8.58 9.25 7.50
N LEU A 36 9.40 8.21 7.33
CA LEU A 36 9.27 7.25 6.24
C LEU A 36 8.77 5.90 6.78
N GLN A 37 7.64 5.40 6.26
CA GLN A 37 7.09 4.10 6.60
C GLN A 37 7.07 3.17 5.40
N ARG A 38 7.12 1.86 5.66
CA ARG A 38 7.01 0.80 4.66
C ARG A 38 5.89 -0.14 5.05
N HIS A 39 4.99 -0.42 4.11
CA HIS A 39 3.88 -1.35 4.31
C HIS A 39 3.79 -2.33 3.15
N ALA A 40 3.22 -3.50 3.41
CA ALA A 40 2.75 -4.37 2.33
C ALA A 40 1.59 -3.67 1.61
N GLY A 41 1.59 -3.72 0.29
CA GLY A 41 0.57 -3.06 -0.51
C GLY A 41 0.35 -3.74 -1.86
N GLY A 42 -0.29 -3.01 -2.75
CA GLY A 42 -0.74 -3.52 -4.04
C GLY A 42 -2.19 -3.97 -3.98
N LYS A 43 -2.95 -3.62 -5.03
CA LYS A 43 -4.39 -3.86 -5.05
C LYS A 43 -4.72 -5.35 -5.00
N GLY A 44 -3.95 -6.17 -5.72
CA GLY A 44 -4.13 -7.63 -5.71
C GLY A 44 -3.82 -8.22 -4.34
N ALA A 45 -2.68 -7.87 -3.76
CA ALA A 45 -2.29 -8.34 -2.43
C ALA A 45 -3.28 -7.90 -1.33
N ASN A 46 -3.72 -6.64 -1.35
CA ASN A 46 -4.66 -6.12 -0.36
C ASN A 46 -6.05 -6.78 -0.48
N GLN A 47 -6.52 -7.03 -1.70
CA GLN A 47 -7.77 -7.77 -1.91
C GLN A 47 -7.63 -9.24 -1.49
N ALA A 48 -6.51 -9.89 -1.80
CA ALA A 48 -6.25 -11.28 -1.40
C ALA A 48 -6.16 -11.44 0.12
N ALA A 49 -5.56 -10.49 0.83
CA ALA A 49 -5.47 -10.51 2.28
C ALA A 49 -6.81 -10.25 2.99
N ALA A 50 -7.74 -9.56 2.33
CA ALA A 50 -9.06 -9.24 2.86
C ALA A 50 -10.13 -10.30 2.56
N ALA A 51 -9.86 -11.20 1.60
CA ALA A 51 -10.81 -12.18 1.09
C ALA A 51 -10.97 -13.43 1.98
#